data_AF-A0A3B9IKD1-F1
#
_entry.id   AF-A0A3B9IKD1-F1
#
_cell.length_a   1.000
_cell.length_b   1.000
_cell.length_c   1.000
_cell.angle_alpha   90.00
_cell.angle_beta   90.00
_cell.angle_gamma   90.00
#
_symmetry.space_group_name_H-M   'P 1'
#
loop_
_entity.id
_entity.type
_entity.pdbx_description
1 polymer ?
#
loop_
_entity_poly.entity_id
_entity_poly.type
_entity_poly.pdbx_seq_one_letter_code
_entity_poly.pdbx_strand_id
1 'polypeptide(L)'
;YQALQTGVIDAGLTDVSAAYSRRFYEVQKYGTVSPFFSVYFHLYVNPSWYDGLAPELRKVVDDAAQSAEAASIPLTEKTAEDAIRQLQEKGMTIHVQTPEEAA
;
A
#
# COMPACT_ATOMS: atom_id res chain seq x y z
N TYR A 1 2.82 13.55 -4.30
CA TYR A 1 3.70 14.53 -3.64
C TYR A 1 3.62 15.89 -4.33
N GLN A 2 4.23 16.09 -5.50
CA GLN A 2 4.29 17.43 -6.15
C GLN A 2 2.93 18.11 -6.35
N ALA A 3 1.93 17.39 -6.84
CA ALA A 3 0.58 17.94 -7.00
C ALA A 3 -0.07 18.37 -5.66
N LEU A 4 0.20 17.63 -4.57
CA LEU A 4 -0.23 17.98 -3.20
C LEU A 4 0.57 19.18 -2.67
N GLN A 5 1.89 19.19 -2.87
CA GLN A 5 2.81 20.25 -2.43
C GLN A 5 2.46 21.61 -3.06
N THR A 6 2.10 21.59 -4.34
CA THR A 6 1.80 22.79 -5.12
C THR A 6 0.34 23.24 -4.99
N GLY A 7 -0.51 22.44 -4.35
CA GLY A 7 -1.95 22.71 -4.25
C GLY A 7 -2.71 22.56 -5.58
N VAL A 8 -2.15 21.84 -6.57
CA VAL A 8 -2.90 21.43 -7.77
C VAL A 8 -4.03 20.47 -7.39
N ILE A 9 -3.81 19.66 -6.36
CA ILE A 9 -4.85 18.86 -5.69
C ILE A 9 -4.75 19.07 -4.17
N ASP A 10 -5.90 19.13 -3.50
CA ASP A 10 -5.98 19.33 -2.06
C ASP A 10 -5.84 18.03 -1.26
N ALA A 11 -6.27 16.91 -1.84
CA ALA A 11 -6.27 15.61 -1.19
C ALA A 11 -5.97 14.48 -2.19
N GLY A 12 -5.45 13.38 -1.67
CA GLY A 12 -5.26 12.15 -2.41
C GLY A 12 -5.79 10.96 -1.62
N LEU A 13 -6.25 9.94 -2.34
CA LEU A 13 -6.67 8.66 -1.77
C LEU A 13 -5.53 7.64 -1.94
N THR A 14 -5.06 7.07 -0.83
CA THR A 14 -3.96 6.11 -0.82
C THR A 14 -3.97 5.29 0.46
N ASP A 15 -3.27 4.17 0.47
CA ASP A 15 -2.96 3.44 1.70
C ASP A 15 -2.03 4.27 2.63
N VAL A 16 -2.14 4.06 3.95
CA VAL A 16 -1.39 4.78 4.99
C VAL A 16 0.11 4.49 4.95
N SER A 17 0.51 3.25 4.63
CA SER A 17 1.93 2.90 4.46
C SER A 17 2.54 3.62 3.24
N ALA A 18 1.75 3.78 2.18
CA ALA A 18 2.13 4.55 1.00
C ALA A 18 2.21 6.05 1.29
N ALA A 19 1.32 6.60 2.12
CA ALA A 19 1.39 8.00 2.55
C ALA A 19 2.69 8.28 3.33
N TYR A 20 3.10 7.36 4.22
CA TYR A 20 4.36 7.47 4.96
C TYR A 20 5.59 7.33 4.06
N SER A 21 5.68 6.26 3.26
CA SER A 21 6.84 6.02 2.40
C SER A 21 7.07 7.12 1.35
N ARG A 22 5.99 7.74 0.86
CA ARG A 22 6.04 8.87 -0.08
C ARG A 22 6.15 10.23 0.60
N ARG A 23 6.32 10.24 1.93
CA ARG A 23 6.54 11.43 2.77
C ARG A 23 5.45 12.48 2.67
N PHE A 24 4.19 12.06 2.56
CA PHE A 24 3.09 13.03 2.47
C PHE A 24 2.97 13.90 3.72
N TYR A 25 3.50 13.46 4.86
CA TYR A 25 3.64 14.27 6.08
C TYR A 25 4.45 15.57 5.90
N GLU A 26 5.25 15.71 4.84
CA GLU A 26 5.98 16.96 4.55
C GLU A 26 5.08 18.02 3.89
N VAL A 27 3.97 17.59 3.29
CA VAL A 27 3.12 18.43 2.42
C VAL A 27 1.63 18.32 2.70
N GLN A 28 1.23 17.52 3.68
CA GLN A 28 -0.14 17.31 4.11
C GLN A 28 -0.19 17.34 5.64
N LYS A 29 -1.18 18.04 6.19
CA LYS A 29 -1.36 18.20 7.64
C LYS A 29 -2.34 17.20 8.25
N TYR A 30 -3.33 16.78 7.47
CA TYR A 30 -4.45 15.96 7.93
C TYR A 30 -4.52 14.66 7.12
N GLY A 31 -4.98 13.58 7.74
CA GLY A 31 -5.31 12.34 7.07
C GLY A 31 -6.46 11.63 7.78
N THR A 32 -7.31 10.93 7.02
CA THR A 32 -8.40 10.13 7.56
C THR A 32 -8.24 8.68 7.11
N VAL A 33 -8.20 7.76 8.07
CA VAL A 33 -8.16 6.31 7.84
C VAL A 33 -9.60 5.80 7.79
N SER A 34 -9.97 5.22 6.66
CA SER A 34 -11.30 4.65 6.39
C SER A 34 -11.16 3.29 5.69
N PRO A 35 -12.04 2.32 5.97
CA PRO A 35 -12.02 1.02 5.29
C PRO A 35 -12.71 1.10 3.91
N PHE A 36 -12.36 2.11 3.10
CA PHE A 36 -13.11 2.45 1.88
C PHE A 36 -12.95 1.42 0.74
N PHE A 37 -11.81 0.74 0.65
CA PHE A 37 -11.54 -0.29 -0.37
C PHE A 37 -10.34 -1.17 0.01
N SER A 38 -10.24 -2.33 -0.63
CA SER A 38 -9.04 -3.18 -0.62
C SER A 38 -8.35 -3.12 -1.98
N VAL A 39 -7.02 -3.05 -1.97
CA VAL A 39 -6.20 -3.07 -3.20
C VAL A 39 -5.45 -4.39 -3.28
N TYR A 40 -5.56 -5.06 -4.42
CA TYR A 40 -4.80 -6.26 -4.73
C TYR A 40 -3.81 -5.98 -5.85
N PHE A 41 -2.53 -6.30 -5.59
CA PHE A 41 -1.50 -6.27 -6.61
C PHE A 41 -1.44 -7.61 -7.32
N HIS A 42 -1.42 -7.56 -8.64
CA HIS A 42 -1.36 -8.75 -9.48
C HIS A 42 0.04 -8.89 -10.06
N LEU A 43 0.63 -10.07 -9.91
CA LEU A 43 1.89 -10.41 -10.57
C LEU A 43 1.58 -10.89 -11.99
N TYR A 44 2.25 -10.30 -12.97
CA TYR A 44 2.16 -10.72 -14.37
C TYR A 44 3.54 -11.06 -14.91
N VAL A 45 3.57 -12.03 -15.82
CA VAL A 45 4.75 -12.42 -16.57
C VAL A 45 4.41 -12.52 -18.05
N ASN A 46 5.40 -12.37 -18.92
CA ASN A 46 5.19 -12.60 -20.35
C ASN A 46 4.88 -14.08 -20.59
N PRO A 47 3.77 -14.44 -21.28
CA PRO A 47 3.39 -15.84 -21.48
C PRO A 47 4.45 -16.64 -22.25
N SER A 48 5.02 -16.08 -23.33
CA SER A 48 6.03 -16.76 -24.13
C SER A 48 7.31 -17.05 -23.34
N TRP A 49 7.69 -16.17 -22.42
CA TRP A 49 8.82 -16.41 -21.52
C TRP A 49 8.50 -17.55 -20.55
N TYR A 50 7.35 -17.50 -19.89
CA TYR A 50 6.94 -18.49 -18.89
C TYR A 50 6.75 -19.89 -19.49
N ASP A 51 6.13 -19.96 -20.67
CA ASP A 51 5.93 -21.19 -21.43
C ASP A 51 7.24 -21.77 -21.96
N GLY A 52 8.24 -20.91 -22.20
CA GLY A 52 9.59 -21.31 -22.62
C GLY A 52 10.48 -21.83 -21.48
N LEU A 53 10.07 -21.70 -20.22
CA LEU A 53 10.83 -22.22 -19.08
C LEU A 53 10.80 -23.75 -19.05
N ALA A 54 11.94 -24.35 -18.71
CA ALA A 54 11.99 -25.75 -18.31
C ALA A 54 11.02 -26.01 -17.13
N PRO A 55 10.38 -27.19 -17.04
CA PRO A 55 9.38 -27.48 -16.01
C PRO A 55 9.85 -27.20 -14.57
N GLU A 56 11.12 -27.48 -14.28
CA GLU A 56 11.74 -27.28 -12.96
C GLU A 56 11.86 -25.79 -12.63
N LEU A 57 12.23 -24.96 -13.62
CA LEU A 57 12.32 -23.51 -13.43
C LEU A 57 10.95 -22.86 -13.31
N ARG A 58 9.96 -23.34 -14.08
CA ARG A 58 8.57 -22.90 -13.96
C ARG A 58 8.06 -23.14 -12.54
N LYS A 59 8.29 -24.34 -12.00
CA LYS A 59 7.95 -24.67 -10.62
C LYS A 59 8.60 -23.72 -9.61
N VAL A 60 9.88 -23.38 -9.79
CA VAL A 60 10.57 -22.43 -8.90
C VAL A 60 9.91 -21.05 -8.93
N VAL A 61 9.51 -20.57 -10.11
CA VAL A 61 8.81 -19.29 -10.26
C VAL A 61 7.44 -19.33 -9.55
N ASP A 62 6.68 -20.41 -9.75
CA ASP A 62 5.35 -20.57 -9.12
C ASP A 62 5.45 -20.64 -7.60
N ASP A 63 6.37 -21.45 -7.07
CA ASP A 63 6.58 -21.61 -5.63
C ASP A 63 7.03 -20.28 -4.98
N ALA A 64 7.89 -19.51 -5.67
CA ALA A 64 8.33 -18.20 -5.21
C ALA A 64 7.19 -17.17 -5.23
N ALA A 65 6.35 -17.18 -6.27
CA ALA A 65 5.19 -16.30 -6.38
C ALA A 65 4.18 -16.56 -5.25
N GLN A 66 3.83 -17.82 -5.00
CA GLN A 66 2.94 -18.22 -3.90
C GLN A 66 3.50 -17.83 -2.53
N SER A 67 4.81 -18.04 -2.33
CA SER A 67 5.47 -17.66 -1.08
C SER A 67 5.44 -16.14 -0.86
N ALA A 68 5.68 -15.37 -1.92
CA ALA A 68 5.63 -13.90 -1.87
C ALA A 68 4.21 -13.40 -1.59
N GLU A 69 3.20 -13.98 -2.24
CA GLU A 69 1.79 -13.65 -2.01
C GLU A 69 1.41 -13.87 -0.54
N ALA A 70 1.68 -15.07 -0.01
CA ALA A 70 1.39 -15.42 1.39
C ALA A 70 2.12 -14.51 2.39
N ALA A 71 3.36 -14.12 2.11
CA ALA A 71 4.14 -13.24 2.96
C ALA A 71 3.69 -11.76 2.88
N SER A 72 3.12 -11.34 1.75
CA SER A 72 2.79 -9.93 1.49
C SER A 72 1.62 -9.40 2.31
N ILE A 73 0.59 -10.24 2.57
CA ILE A 73 -0.61 -9.85 3.31
C ILE A 73 -0.28 -9.41 4.74
N PRO A 74 0.31 -10.26 5.60
CA PRO A 74 0.61 -9.88 6.99
C PRO A 74 1.65 -8.76 7.07
N LEU A 75 2.57 -8.69 6.09
CA LEU A 75 3.53 -7.59 6.01
C LEU A 75 2.82 -6.27 5.75
N THR A 76 1.87 -6.25 4.80
CA THR A 76 1.12 -5.04 4.43
C THR A 76 0.29 -4.54 5.60
N GLU A 77 -0.47 -5.42 6.26
CA GLU A 77 -1.26 -5.11 7.45
C GLU A 77 -0.39 -4.48 8.54
N LYS A 78 0.73 -5.14 8.88
CA LYS A 78 1.68 -4.62 9.87
C LYS A 78 2.23 -3.24 9.49
N THR A 79 2.64 -3.06 8.24
CA THR A 79 3.19 -1.77 7.80
C THR A 79 2.14 -0.66 7.78
N ALA A 80 0.87 -0.99 7.53
CA ALA A 80 -0.23 -0.04 7.59
C ALA A 80 -0.53 0.38 9.04
N GLU A 81 -0.57 -0.58 9.97
CA GLU A 81 -0.72 -0.31 11.41
C GLU A 81 0.41 0.59 11.94
N ASP A 82 1.66 0.26 11.62
CA ASP A 82 2.83 1.05 12.03
C ASP A 82 2.80 2.47 11.44
N ALA A 83 2.36 2.62 10.19
CA ALA A 83 2.36 3.89 9.47
C ALA A 83 1.47 4.94 10.12
N ILE A 84 0.35 4.56 10.76
CA ILE A 84 -0.53 5.51 11.46
C ILE A 84 0.26 6.26 12.54
N ARG A 85 0.97 5.52 13.40
CA ARG A 85 1.83 6.10 14.45
C ARG A 85 2.97 6.90 13.85
N GLN A 86 3.63 6.38 12.81
CA GLN A 86 4.74 7.07 12.17
C GLN A 86 4.33 8.42 11.54
N LEU A 87 3.14 8.49 10.93
CA LEU A 87 2.60 9.74 10.39
C LEU A 87 2.29 10.76 11.50
N GLN A 88 1.71 10.29 12.62
CA GLN A 88 1.47 11.13 13.80
C GLN A 88 2.78 11.66 14.40
N GLU A 89 3.81 10.82 14.52
CA GLU A 89 5.16 11.21 14.98
C GLU A 89 5.83 12.24 14.06
N LYS A 90 5.47 12.26 12.77
CA LYS A 90 5.88 13.29 11.80
C LYS A 90 5.02 14.56 11.83
N GLY A 91 4.05 14.65 12.74
CA GLY A 91 3.25 15.85 12.98
C GLY A 91 1.92 15.92 12.21
N MET A 92 1.52 14.86 11.51
CA MET A 92 0.18 14.80 10.91
C MET A 92 -0.89 14.56 11.97
N THR A 93 -2.05 15.19 11.79
CA THR A 93 -3.27 14.83 12.51
C THR A 93 -3.98 13.71 11.74
N ILE A 94 -3.92 12.49 12.29
CA ILE A 94 -4.58 11.32 11.71
C ILE A 94 -5.88 11.04 12.47
N HIS A 95 -7.00 11.05 11.74
CA HIS A 95 -8.31 10.62 12.22
C HIS A 95 -8.57 9.18 11.77
N VAL A 96 -8.90 8.29 12.69
CA VAL A 96 -9.36 6.94 12.35
C VAL A 96 -10.87 6.94 12.50
N GLN A 97 -11.60 6.60 11.43
CA GLN A 97 -13.06 6.63 11.46
C GLN A 97 -13.63 5.78 12.59
N THR A 98 -14.65 6.31 13.27
CA THR A 98 -15.46 5.50 14.18
C THR A 98 -16.38 4.57 13.39
N PRO A 99 -16.93 3.51 14.02
CA PRO A 99 -17.92 2.66 13.37
C PRO A 99 -19.12 3.44 12.80
N GLU A 100 -19.55 4.51 13.47
CA GLU A 100 -20.66 5.37 13.01
C GLU A 100 -20.29 6.21 11.79
N GLU A 101 -19.03 6.62 11.66
CA GLU A 101 -18.54 7.37 10.48
C GLU A 101 -18.27 6.46 9.27
N ALA A 102 -18.13 5.14 9.52
CA ALA A 102 -17.87 4.12 8.50
C ALA A 102 -19.13 3.39 8.00
N ALA A 103 -20.30 3.67 8.59
CA ALA A 103 -21.61 3.09 8.25
C ALA A 103 -22.29 3.80 7.07
#